data_AF-A0A3B9BZ46-F1
#
_entry.id   AF-A0A3B9BZ46-F1
#
_cell.length_a   1.000
_cell.length_b   1.000
_cell.length_c   1.000
_cell.angle_alpha   90.00
_cell.angle_beta   90.00
_cell.angle_gamma   90.00
#
_symmetry.space_group_name_H-M   'P 1'
#
loop_
_entity.id
_entity.type
_entity.pdbx_description
1 polymer ?
#
loop_
_entity_poly.entity_id
_entity_poly.type
_entity_poly.pdbx_seq_one_letter_code
_entity_poly.pdbx_strand_id
1 'polypeptide(L)'
;MLSSSHKSKVPDVKQKAFYHILLPVSLAAYAEPDYRDLRLFNDKGKEVPYLLKKENFQSISENFRSFEMIRDEQNEGIHTIVIHNPDKQKLNELLVELANADAERPVRISGSDNEQEWFVVRDGFYFSALD
;
A
#
# COMPACT_ATOMS: atom_id res chain seq x y z
N MET A 1 -3.28 -11.56 25.13
CA MET A 1 -2.56 -10.98 23.98
C MET A 1 -2.62 -9.47 24.11
N LEU A 2 -1.47 -8.79 24.02
CA LEU A 2 -1.43 -7.32 24.01
C LEU A 2 -1.93 -6.84 22.64
N SER A 3 -3.08 -6.19 22.60
CA SER A 3 -3.54 -5.45 21.42
C SER A 3 -2.59 -4.27 21.22
N SER A 4 -1.84 -4.28 20.11
CA SER A 4 -1.00 -3.15 19.71
C SER A 4 -1.88 -2.16 18.95
N SER A 5 -1.91 -0.90 19.39
CA SER A 5 -2.67 0.17 18.72
C SER A 5 -1.71 1.13 18.04
N HIS A 6 -1.93 1.36 16.75
CA HIS A 6 -1.17 2.32 15.94
C HIS A 6 -2.01 3.58 15.73
N LYS A 7 -1.36 4.75 15.76
CA LYS A 7 -2.04 6.04 15.60
C LYS A 7 -1.17 7.03 14.84
N SER A 8 -1.81 7.92 14.10
CA SER A 8 -1.16 9.06 13.44
C SER A 8 -1.94 10.34 13.73
N LYS A 9 -1.24 11.48 13.73
CA LYS A 9 -1.88 12.79 13.83
C LYS A 9 -2.51 13.14 12.49
N VAL A 10 -3.71 13.71 12.54
CA VAL A 10 -4.41 14.24 11.39
C VAL A 10 -4.02 15.72 11.23
N PRO A 11 -3.77 16.22 10.01
CA PRO A 11 -3.52 17.64 9.79
C PRO A 11 -4.71 18.52 10.21
N ASP A 12 -4.44 19.77 10.56
CA ASP A 12 -5.50 20.74 10.84
C ASP A 12 -6.47 20.86 9.66
N VAL A 13 -7.76 20.81 9.96
CA VAL A 13 -8.84 20.91 8.95
C VAL A 13 -9.03 22.38 8.59
N LYS A 14 -8.65 22.74 7.35
CA LYS A 14 -8.67 24.13 6.87
C LYS A 14 -9.99 24.57 6.24
N GLN A 15 -10.92 23.65 6.01
CA GLN A 15 -12.19 23.92 5.33
C GLN A 15 -13.37 23.26 6.03
N LYS A 16 -14.56 23.81 5.82
CA LYS A 16 -15.83 23.23 6.31
C LYS A 16 -16.30 22.12 5.36
N ALA A 17 -17.18 21.25 5.86
CA ALA A 17 -17.70 20.06 5.16
C ALA A 17 -16.62 18.98 4.95
N PHE A 18 -16.61 18.31 3.79
CA PHE A 18 -15.68 17.22 3.52
C PHE A 18 -14.24 17.71 3.48
N TYR A 19 -13.34 16.99 4.13
CA TYR A 19 -11.90 17.23 4.10
C TYR A 19 -11.18 15.94 3.76
N HIS A 20 -10.30 16.00 2.75
CA HIS A 20 -9.53 14.83 2.34
C HIS A 20 -8.28 14.72 3.21
N ILE A 21 -8.16 13.59 3.89
CA ILE A 21 -6.98 13.22 4.68
C ILE A 21 -6.32 12.04 3.98
N LEU A 22 -5.06 12.20 3.59
CA LEU A 22 -4.27 11.08 3.07
C LEU A 22 -4.00 10.08 4.21
N LEU A 23 -4.32 8.80 3.99
CA LEU A 23 -4.03 7.75 4.95
C LEU A 23 -2.50 7.54 5.05
N PRO A 24 -1.88 7.74 6.23
CA PRO A 24 -0.44 7.55 6.36
C PRO A 24 -0.04 6.09 6.13
N VAL A 25 1.01 5.87 5.35
CA VAL A 25 1.55 4.52 5.04
C VAL A 25 1.88 3.73 6.31
N SER A 26 2.40 4.41 7.34
CA SER A 26 2.72 3.79 8.63
C SER A 26 1.50 3.29 9.40
N LEU A 27 0.29 3.77 9.08
CA LEU A 27 -0.96 3.27 9.63
C LEU A 27 -1.55 2.18 8.73
N ALA A 28 -1.52 2.40 7.41
CA ALA A 28 -2.01 1.46 6.41
C ALA A 28 -1.29 0.10 6.46
N ALA A 29 0.00 0.08 6.81
CA ALA A 29 0.79 -1.15 6.93
C ALA A 29 0.30 -2.11 8.05
N TYR A 30 -0.44 -1.60 9.04
CA TYR A 30 -0.98 -2.41 10.14
C TYR A 30 -2.50 -2.57 10.09
N ALA A 31 -3.16 -1.95 9.10
CA ALA A 31 -4.60 -1.99 8.96
C ALA A 31 -5.07 -3.34 8.40
N GLU A 32 -6.33 -3.69 8.69
CA GLU A 32 -7.00 -4.80 8.03
C GLU A 32 -7.11 -4.53 6.51
N PRO A 33 -7.16 -5.55 5.64
CA PRO A 33 -7.20 -5.37 4.19
C PRO A 33 -8.34 -4.48 3.68
N ASP A 34 -9.46 -4.44 4.39
CA ASP A 34 -10.64 -3.63 4.08
C ASP A 34 -10.71 -2.31 4.89
N TYR A 35 -9.68 -2.02 5.69
CA TYR A 35 -9.55 -0.84 6.55
C TYR A 35 -10.68 -0.69 7.58
N ARG A 36 -11.43 -1.75 7.88
CA ARG A 36 -12.58 -1.71 8.83
C ARG A 36 -12.18 -1.42 10.27
N ASP A 37 -10.90 -1.57 10.58
CA ASP A 37 -10.30 -1.34 11.90
C ASP A 37 -9.88 0.13 12.12
N LEU A 38 -9.87 0.95 11.06
CA LEU A 38 -9.54 2.37 11.18
C LEU A 38 -10.60 3.15 11.94
N ARG A 39 -10.16 4.09 12.78
CA ARG A 39 -11.01 4.99 13.56
C ARG A 39 -10.44 6.40 13.51
N LEU A 40 -11.31 7.39 13.38
CA LEU A 40 -10.94 8.80 13.38
C LEU A 40 -11.51 9.47 14.63
N PHE A 41 -10.66 10.15 15.40
CA PHE A 41 -11.06 10.85 16.62
C PHE A 41 -10.74 12.33 16.52
N ASN A 42 -11.60 13.18 17.10
CA ASN A 42 -11.29 14.59 17.30
C ASN A 42 -10.48 14.81 18.58
N ASP A 43 -10.07 16.06 18.82
CA ASP A 43 -9.27 16.46 20.00
C ASP A 43 -10.00 16.23 21.34
N LYS A 44 -11.31 16.00 21.32
CA LYS A 44 -12.13 15.67 22.50
C LYS A 44 -12.26 14.15 22.70
N GLY A 45 -11.55 13.34 21.91
CA GLY A 45 -11.61 11.88 21.96
C GLY A 45 -12.90 11.29 21.42
N LYS A 46 -13.73 12.08 20.72
CA LYS A 46 -14.98 11.58 20.12
C LYS A 46 -14.70 11.09 18.70
N GLU A 47 -15.25 9.93 18.37
CA GLU A 47 -15.19 9.37 17.02
C GLU A 47 -15.90 10.30 16.01
N VAL A 48 -15.26 10.51 14.86
CA VAL A 48 -15.72 11.37 13.78
C VAL A 48 -16.06 10.48 12.58
N PRO A 49 -17.28 10.57 12.03
CA PRO A 49 -17.65 9.85 10.81
C PRO A 49 -16.75 10.25 9.63
N TYR A 50 -16.41 9.28 8.80
CA TYR A 50 -15.58 9.48 7.62
C TYR A 50 -16.04 8.58 6.47
N LEU A 51 -15.59 8.89 5.26
CA LEU A 51 -15.77 8.05 4.09
C LEU A 51 -14.40 7.56 3.64
N LEU A 52 -14.25 6.24 3.46
CA LEU A 52 -13.07 5.68 2.81
C LEU A 52 -13.22 5.81 1.30
N LYS A 53 -12.30 6.54 0.69
CA LYS A 53 -12.19 6.62 -0.76
C LYS A 53 -10.95 5.85 -1.17
N LYS A 54 -11.14 4.74 -1.90
CA LYS A 54 -10.06 4.13 -2.67
C LYS A 54 -9.81 5.03 -3.87
N GLU A 55 -8.55 5.32 -4.18
CA GLU A 55 -8.26 6.07 -5.40
C GLU A 55 -8.72 5.26 -6.61
N ASN A 56 -9.44 5.93 -7.52
CA ASN A 56 -9.77 5.32 -8.81
C ASN A 56 -8.52 5.43 -9.68
N PHE A 57 -7.95 4.28 -10.01
CA PHE A 57 -6.72 4.13 -10.79
C PHE A 57 -6.87 4.57 -12.27
N GLN A 58 -8.00 5.17 -12.66
CA GLN A 58 -8.32 5.57 -14.04
C GLN A 58 -7.42 6.71 -14.60
N SER A 59 -6.49 7.27 -13.82
CA SER A 59 -5.65 8.40 -14.24
C SER A 59 -4.14 8.19 -14.03
N ILE A 60 -3.63 6.96 -14.14
CA ILE A 60 -2.18 6.66 -14.00
C ILE A 60 -1.33 7.15 -15.19
N SER A 61 -1.92 7.79 -16.20
CA SER A 61 -1.23 7.97 -17.49
C SER A 61 -0.15 9.04 -17.55
N GLU A 62 -0.04 9.99 -16.61
CA GLU A 62 0.87 11.12 -16.81
C GLU A 62 2.28 10.94 -16.23
N ASN A 63 2.46 10.11 -15.19
CA ASN A 63 3.75 9.97 -14.49
C ASN A 63 4.20 8.53 -14.23
N PHE A 64 3.63 7.56 -14.94
CA PHE A 64 4.10 6.17 -14.83
C PHE A 64 5.56 6.07 -15.27
N ARG A 65 6.42 5.57 -14.37
CA ARG A 65 7.81 5.25 -14.66
C ARG A 65 7.96 3.74 -14.62
N SER A 66 8.27 3.16 -15.78
CA SER A 66 8.62 1.75 -15.87
C SER A 66 9.99 1.52 -15.25
N PHE A 67 10.10 0.49 -14.42
CA PHE A 67 11.38 0.00 -13.90
C PHE A 67 11.77 -1.25 -14.68
N GLU A 68 13.07 -1.44 -14.89
CA GLU A 68 13.60 -2.65 -15.52
C GLU A 68 13.31 -3.86 -14.63
N MET A 69 12.71 -4.88 -15.21
CA MET A 69 12.55 -6.18 -14.58
C MET A 69 13.82 -7.00 -14.81
N ILE A 70 14.62 -7.18 -13.76
CA ILE A 70 15.89 -7.92 -13.82
C ILE A 70 15.71 -9.40 -13.50
N ARG A 71 14.53 -9.80 -12.98
CA ARG A 71 14.17 -11.19 -12.77
C ARG A 71 12.67 -11.41 -12.85
N ASP A 72 12.30 -12.50 -13.50
CA ASP A 72 10.95 -13.07 -13.55
C ASP A 72 11.08 -14.59 -13.46
N GLU A 73 10.81 -15.15 -12.29
CA GLU A 73 11.00 -16.58 -12.06
C GLU A 73 9.86 -17.17 -11.24
N GLN A 74 9.49 -18.40 -11.60
CA GLN A 74 8.53 -19.19 -10.83
C GLN A 74 9.27 -20.37 -10.20
N ASN A 75 9.26 -20.45 -8.88
CA ASN A 75 9.88 -21.54 -8.14
C ASN A 75 8.98 -22.00 -6.99
N GLU A 76 8.79 -23.31 -6.84
CA GLU A 76 8.03 -23.94 -5.73
C GLU A 76 6.64 -23.31 -5.47
N GLY A 77 5.95 -22.88 -6.53
CA GLY A 77 4.62 -22.26 -6.42
C GLY A 77 4.62 -20.77 -6.07
N ILE A 78 5.81 -20.17 -5.94
CA ILE A 78 6.01 -18.72 -5.76
C ILE A 78 6.43 -18.11 -7.09
N HIS A 79 5.80 -17.01 -7.46
CA HIS A 79 6.20 -16.18 -8.60
C HIS A 79 6.93 -14.95 -8.08
N THR A 80 8.20 -14.82 -8.42
CA THR A 80 9.08 -13.76 -7.95
C THR A 80 9.43 -12.83 -9.12
N ILE A 81 9.10 -11.56 -8.96
CA ILE A 81 9.46 -10.48 -9.89
C ILE A 81 10.41 -9.55 -9.14
N VAL A 82 11.57 -9.28 -9.75
CA VAL A 82 12.55 -8.31 -9.23
C VAL A 82 12.67 -7.13 -10.20
N ILE A 83 12.39 -5.93 -9.69
CA ILE A 83 12.56 -4.67 -10.41
C ILE A 83 13.77 -3.90 -9.91
N HIS A 84 14.50 -3.26 -10.81
CA HIS A 84 15.69 -2.47 -10.49
C HIS A 84 15.35 -0.97 -10.43
N ASN A 85 15.67 -0.32 -9.31
CA ASN A 85 15.51 1.12 -9.09
C ASN A 85 16.90 1.78 -9.02
N PRO A 86 17.55 2.04 -10.17
CA PRO A 86 18.97 2.44 -10.23
C PRO A 86 19.25 3.76 -9.52
N ASP A 87 18.31 4.71 -9.64
CA ASP A 87 18.43 6.05 -9.08
C ASP A 87 18.06 6.11 -7.59
N LYS A 88 17.70 4.98 -6.98
CA LYS A 88 17.23 4.89 -5.58
C LYS A 88 16.08 5.86 -5.30
N GLN A 89 15.18 6.02 -6.27
CA GLN A 89 14.05 6.93 -6.14
C GLN A 89 13.12 6.45 -5.02
N LYS A 90 12.55 7.39 -4.27
CA LYS A 90 11.52 7.06 -3.29
C LYS A 90 10.27 6.59 -4.04
N LEU A 91 9.90 5.31 -3.88
CA LEU A 91 8.69 4.72 -4.44
C LEU A 91 7.54 4.90 -3.45
N ASN A 92 6.46 5.54 -3.90
CA ASN A 92 5.26 5.72 -3.09
C ASN A 92 4.12 4.79 -3.54
N GLU A 93 4.16 4.36 -4.81
CA GLU A 93 3.13 3.56 -5.46
C GLU A 93 3.79 2.55 -6.42
N LEU A 94 3.21 1.36 -6.50
CA LEU A 94 3.59 0.33 -7.47
C LEU A 94 2.31 -0.14 -8.16
N LEU A 95 2.26 0.02 -9.48
CA LEU A 95 1.23 -0.58 -10.32
C LEU A 95 1.79 -1.87 -10.91
N VAL A 96 1.05 -2.96 -10.76
CA VAL A 96 1.41 -4.27 -11.30
C VAL A 96 0.26 -4.77 -12.16
N GLU A 97 0.55 -5.09 -13.42
CA GLU A 97 -0.37 -5.78 -14.31
C GLU A 97 0.02 -7.26 -14.36
N LEU A 98 -0.92 -8.14 -14.04
CA LEU A 98 -0.70 -9.59 -14.00
C LEU A 98 -1.75 -10.29 -14.86
N ALA A 99 -1.31 -11.14 -15.78
CA ALA A 99 -2.20 -12.06 -16.47
C ALA A 99 -2.70 -13.15 -15.51
N ASN A 100 -3.98 -13.54 -15.61
CA ASN A 100 -4.59 -14.59 -14.77
C ASN A 100 -4.57 -14.30 -13.25
N ALA A 101 -4.86 -13.05 -12.87
CA ALA A 101 -4.98 -12.64 -11.46
C ALA A 101 -6.28 -13.11 -10.76
N ASP A 102 -7.09 -13.94 -11.42
CA ASP A 102 -8.38 -14.46 -10.91
C ASP A 102 -8.23 -15.42 -9.72
N ALA A 103 -6.99 -15.68 -9.28
CA ALA A 103 -6.67 -16.45 -8.10
C ALA A 103 -6.22 -15.53 -6.95
N GLU A 104 -6.83 -15.68 -5.78
CA GLU A 104 -6.38 -15.03 -4.54
C GLU A 104 -4.99 -15.56 -4.15
N ARG A 105 -3.95 -14.80 -4.51
CA ARG A 105 -2.56 -15.10 -4.14
C ARG A 105 -2.08 -14.10 -3.09
N PRO A 106 -1.57 -14.55 -1.94
CA PRO A 106 -0.93 -13.64 -0.99
C PRO A 106 0.34 -13.07 -1.61
N VAL A 107 0.54 -11.78 -1.38
CA VAL A 107 1.63 -10.98 -1.94
C VAL A 107 2.52 -10.50 -0.81
N ARG A 108 3.83 -10.53 -1.08
CA ARG A 108 4.86 -9.94 -0.23
C ARG A 108 5.71 -9.01 -1.07
N ILE A 109 5.97 -7.82 -0.55
CA ILE A 109 6.92 -6.85 -1.11
C ILE A 109 8.17 -6.87 -0.21
N SER A 110 9.33 -7.09 -0.82
CA SER A 110 10.62 -7.00 -0.15
C SER A 110 11.52 -5.97 -0.83
N GLY A 111 12.41 -5.34 -0.06
CA GLY A 111 13.43 -4.42 -0.55
C GLY A 111 14.83 -5.01 -0.37
N SER A 112 15.77 -4.58 -1.22
CA SER A 112 17.18 -4.96 -1.13
C SER A 112 18.06 -3.83 -1.67
N ASP A 113 19.26 -3.69 -1.10
CA ASP A 113 20.31 -2.80 -1.59
C ASP A 113 21.37 -3.53 -2.45
N ASN A 114 21.36 -4.87 -2.48
CA ASN A 114 22.44 -5.69 -3.05
C ASN A 114 21.99 -7.02 -3.69
N GLU A 115 20.69 -7.27 -3.78
CA GLU A 115 20.04 -8.50 -4.28
C GLU A 115 20.35 -9.79 -3.49
N GLN A 116 21.13 -9.69 -2.41
CA GLN A 116 21.53 -10.82 -1.56
C GLN A 116 20.78 -10.79 -0.22
N GLU A 117 20.62 -9.59 0.34
CA GLU A 117 19.94 -9.35 1.60
C GLU A 117 18.60 -8.66 1.33
N TRP A 118 17.52 -9.27 1.80
CA TRP A 118 16.16 -8.82 1.55
C TRP A 118 15.41 -8.58 2.86
N PHE A 119 14.78 -7.41 2.98
CA PHE A 119 13.93 -7.07 4.13
C PHE A 119 12.47 -6.91 3.70
N VAL A 120 11.56 -7.28 4.59
CA VAL A 120 10.10 -7.16 4.35
C VAL A 120 9.73 -5.69 4.36
N VAL A 121 9.06 -5.23 3.28
CA VAL A 121 8.41 -3.92 3.21
C VAL A 121 6.92 -4.04 3.52
N ARG A 122 6.26 -5.08 2.97
CA ARG A 122 4.86 -5.39 3.21
C ARG A 122 4.62 -6.88 3.01
N ASP A 123 3.75 -7.49 3.81
CA ASP A 123 3.46 -8.92 3.74
C ASP A 123 1.97 -9.20 3.95
N GLY A 124 1.51 -10.36 3.48
CA GLY A 124 0.19 -10.90 3.79
C GLY A 124 -1.02 -10.14 3.22
N PHE A 125 -0.86 -9.46 2.08
CA PHE A 125 -1.98 -8.78 1.40
C PHE A 125 -2.31 -9.45 0.06
N TYR A 126 -3.48 -9.15 -0.48
CA TYR A 126 -3.92 -9.67 -1.78
C TYR A 126 -4.00 -8.52 -2.80
N PHE A 127 -3.77 -8.82 -4.07
CA PHE A 127 -4.12 -7.86 -5.13
C PHE A 127 -5.64 -7.64 -5.15
N SER A 128 -6.05 -6.38 -5.25
CA SER A 128 -7.41 -6.04 -5.65
C SER A 128 -7.42 -5.77 -7.14
N ALA A 129 -8.31 -6.42 -7.89
CA ALA A 129 -8.58 -6.03 -9.27
C ALA A 129 -8.96 -4.54 -9.31
N LEU A 130 -8.51 -3.87 -10.37
CA LEU A 130 -8.98 -2.53 -10.70
C LEU A 130 -10.28 -2.69 -11.49
N ASP A 131 -11.41 -2.37 -10.86
CA ASP A 131 -12.72 -2.30 -11.52
C ASP A 131 -12.85 -1.04 -12.40
#